data_AF-A0A1Y4HSH5-F1
#
_entry.id   AF-A0A1Y4HSH5-F1
#
_cell.length_a   1.000
_cell.length_b   1.000
_cell.length_c   1.000
_cell.angle_alpha   90.00
_cell.angle_beta   90.00
_cell.angle_gamma   90.00
#
_symmetry.space_group_name_H-M   'P 1'
#
loop_
_entity.id
_entity.type
_entity.pdbx_description
1 polymer ?
#
loop_
_entity_poly.entity_id
_entity_poly.type
_entity_poly.pdbx_seq_one_letter_code
_entity_poly.pdbx_strand_id
1 'polypeptide(L)'
;MAFDPIQEDCHRLVLEAMRRERIYPLDNAIFIEKTMETFQDNPSSLIVTDRDRSFHLVTRATEIIDYRVPLIVDDAAAEEETAKAEHELEEASSLDPANWDAKRMLAALESESNTAYVEYLLAHRDEVRRDYEQAVENASDPYSREYAGDLARRPYLRWLAALSSRALIAGRYKLSLSTAEESLAIAPDDPADVRLTALLALAKLECSRDDLKRFRGQHATSFLPPVQLRRRHHLAEKTPDAWTLLAELAIAYHELDLTGATRVLRTILRSYPRAASALYFQAEFPDGVYARVHVTPGSEDELILAISEATPLLQEGMGSPTNASFATWVATHELVREALEHQTSHTETTSSSRMDGEN
;
A
#
# COMPACT_ATOMS: atom_id res chain seq x y z
N MET A 1 -2.61 0.85 -8.11
CA MET A 1 -1.89 0.85 -6.83
C MET A 1 -1.73 -0.59 -6.38
N ALA A 2 -0.98 -0.80 -5.30
CA ALA A 2 -0.42 -2.02 -4.74
C ALA A 2 -1.15 -3.35 -4.99
N PHE A 3 -0.44 -4.48 -4.82
CA PHE A 3 -0.94 -5.83 -5.05
C PHE A 3 -2.35 -6.09 -4.49
N ASP A 4 -3.24 -6.55 -5.37
CA ASP A 4 -4.56 -7.08 -5.01
C ASP A 4 -4.46 -8.61 -4.81
N PRO A 5 -4.67 -9.12 -3.58
CA PRO A 5 -4.59 -10.54 -3.28
C PRO A 5 -5.67 -11.37 -4.00
N ILE A 6 -6.88 -10.82 -4.17
CA ILE A 6 -8.01 -11.52 -4.83
C ILE A 6 -7.73 -11.65 -6.32
N GLN A 7 -7.26 -10.56 -6.95
CA GLN A 7 -6.86 -10.59 -8.35
C GLN A 7 -5.70 -11.57 -8.58
N GLU A 8 -4.71 -11.58 -7.69
CA GLU A 8 -3.59 -12.51 -7.78
C GLU A 8 -4.02 -13.97 -7.62
N ASP A 9 -4.90 -14.27 -6.66
CA ASP A 9 -5.43 -15.62 -6.45
C ASP A 9 -6.19 -16.09 -7.70
N CYS A 10 -7.04 -15.24 -8.25
CA CYS A 10 -7.74 -15.50 -9.51
C CYS A 10 -6.75 -15.79 -10.65
N HIS A 11 -5.72 -14.96 -10.85
CA HIS A 11 -4.71 -15.18 -11.89
C HIS A 11 -3.96 -16.50 -11.70
N ARG A 12 -3.58 -16.85 -10.46
CA ARG A 12 -2.89 -18.11 -10.14
C ARG A 12 -3.78 -19.31 -10.47
N LEU A 13 -5.04 -19.29 -10.03
CA LEU A 13 -5.98 -20.38 -10.25
C LEU A 13 -6.37 -20.53 -11.73
N VAL A 14 -6.52 -19.42 -12.47
CA VAL A 14 -6.76 -19.44 -13.92
C VAL A 14 -5.57 -20.07 -14.65
N LEU A 15 -4.33 -19.69 -14.30
CA LEU A 15 -3.13 -20.23 -14.92
C LEU A 15 -2.98 -21.74 -14.66
N GLU A 16 -3.25 -22.18 -13.43
CA GLU A 16 -3.22 -23.61 -13.10
C GLU A 16 -4.38 -24.39 -13.74
N ALA A 17 -5.57 -23.80 -13.87
CA ALA A 17 -6.67 -24.40 -14.63
C ALA A 17 -6.30 -24.59 -16.11
N MET A 18 -5.71 -23.57 -16.74
CA MET A 18 -5.20 -23.67 -18.11
C MET A 18 -4.14 -24.76 -18.24
N ARG A 19 -3.24 -24.89 -17.25
CA ARG A 19 -2.21 -25.93 -17.24
C ARG A 19 -2.81 -27.33 -17.18
N ARG A 20 -3.79 -27.55 -16.30
CA ARG A 20 -4.49 -28.84 -16.13
C ARG A 20 -5.25 -29.23 -17.39
N GLU A 21 -5.93 -28.28 -18.03
CA GLU A 21 -6.70 -28.49 -19.25
C GLU A 21 -5.87 -28.38 -20.55
N ARG A 22 -4.57 -28.07 -20.42
CA ARG A 22 -3.63 -27.90 -21.55
C ARG A 22 -4.10 -26.85 -22.56
N ILE A 23 -4.69 -25.76 -22.07
CA ILE A 23 -5.20 -24.66 -22.88
C ILE A 23 -4.03 -23.82 -23.37
N TYR A 24 -3.97 -23.60 -24.68
CA TYR A 24 -3.02 -22.70 -25.34
C TYR A 24 -3.71 -22.06 -26.57
N PRO A 25 -3.44 -20.78 -26.91
CA PRO A 25 -2.52 -19.85 -26.25
C PRO A 25 -3.01 -19.36 -24.87
N LEU A 26 -2.09 -18.82 -24.06
CA LEU A 26 -2.38 -18.37 -22.69
C LEU A 26 -3.25 -17.10 -22.63
N ASP A 27 -3.48 -16.45 -23.76
CA ASP A 27 -4.38 -15.30 -23.93
C ASP A 27 -5.78 -15.72 -24.40
N ASN A 28 -6.17 -16.98 -24.20
CA ASN A 28 -7.50 -17.48 -24.55
C ASN A 28 -8.60 -16.79 -23.71
N ALA A 29 -9.11 -15.68 -24.22
CA ALA A 29 -10.09 -14.83 -23.54
C ALA A 29 -11.34 -15.58 -23.08
N ILE A 30 -11.87 -16.51 -23.89
CA ILE A 30 -13.09 -17.25 -23.56
C ILE A 30 -12.85 -18.16 -22.35
N PHE A 31 -11.70 -18.84 -22.30
CA PHE A 31 -11.37 -19.71 -21.17
C PHE A 31 -11.11 -18.89 -19.91
N ILE A 32 -10.38 -17.78 -20.04
CA ILE A 32 -10.08 -16.86 -18.93
C ILE A 32 -11.40 -16.32 -18.35
N GLU A 33 -12.27 -15.76 -19.18
CA GLU A 33 -13.55 -15.16 -18.74
C GLU A 33 -14.42 -16.19 -18.00
N LYS A 34 -14.60 -17.38 -18.58
CA LYS A 34 -15.36 -18.48 -17.94
C LYS A 34 -14.75 -18.90 -16.59
N THR A 35 -13.42 -18.95 -16.51
CA THR A 35 -12.73 -19.36 -15.28
C THR A 35 -12.81 -18.26 -14.22
N MET A 36 -12.77 -16.98 -14.63
CA MET A 36 -13.00 -15.84 -13.74
C MET A 36 -14.44 -15.83 -13.20
N GLU A 37 -15.45 -16.13 -14.01
CA GLU A 37 -16.83 -16.32 -13.54
C GLU A 37 -16.91 -17.44 -12.51
N THR A 38 -16.25 -18.57 -12.78
CA THR A 38 -16.19 -19.70 -11.84
C THR A 38 -15.51 -19.31 -10.52
N PHE A 39 -14.44 -18.50 -10.59
CA PHE A 39 -13.78 -17.96 -9.41
C PHE A 39 -14.71 -17.05 -8.59
N GLN A 40 -15.48 -16.17 -9.24
CA GLN A 40 -16.42 -15.28 -8.56
C GLN A 40 -17.56 -16.05 -7.88
N ASP A 41 -18.07 -17.10 -8.51
CA ASP A 41 -19.17 -17.90 -7.98
C ASP A 41 -18.71 -18.86 -6.87
N ASN A 42 -17.61 -19.58 -7.09
CA ASN A 42 -17.08 -20.57 -6.14
C ASN A 42 -15.57 -20.82 -6.37
N PRO A 43 -14.68 -20.03 -5.72
CA PRO A 43 -13.23 -20.20 -5.82
C PRO A 43 -12.76 -21.60 -5.45
N SER A 44 -13.42 -22.24 -4.48
CA SER A 44 -13.05 -23.58 -3.98
C SER A 44 -13.10 -24.66 -5.08
N SER A 45 -13.90 -24.46 -6.13
CA SER A 45 -13.97 -25.40 -7.26
C SER A 45 -12.71 -25.40 -8.14
N LEU A 46 -11.90 -24.34 -8.08
CA LEU A 46 -10.66 -24.19 -8.84
C LEU A 46 -9.41 -24.62 -8.06
N ILE A 47 -9.54 -24.78 -6.74
CA ILE A 47 -8.47 -25.18 -5.83
C ILE A 47 -8.28 -26.70 -5.93
N VAL A 48 -7.12 -27.13 -6.43
CA VAL A 48 -6.82 -28.55 -6.66
C VAL A 48 -5.59 -29.01 -5.89
N THR A 49 -4.62 -28.12 -5.68
CA THR A 49 -3.36 -28.43 -5.00
C THR A 49 -3.23 -27.71 -3.66
N ASP A 50 -2.34 -28.22 -2.80
CA ASP A 50 -1.99 -27.56 -1.54
C ASP A 50 -1.43 -26.16 -1.77
N ARG A 51 -0.73 -25.94 -2.89
CA ARG A 51 -0.23 -24.63 -3.29
C ARG A 51 -1.34 -23.65 -3.67
N ASP A 52 -2.35 -24.12 -4.40
CA ASP A 52 -3.55 -23.33 -4.73
C ASP A 52 -4.25 -22.91 -3.42
N ARG A 53 -4.45 -23.89 -2.54
CA ARG A 53 -5.12 -23.68 -1.25
C ARG A 53 -4.33 -22.75 -0.34
N SER A 54 -3.02 -22.91 -0.28
CA SER A 54 -2.13 -22.10 0.55
C SER A 54 -2.23 -20.62 0.19
N PHE A 55 -2.18 -20.27 -1.09
CA PHE A 55 -2.32 -18.87 -1.50
C PHE A 55 -3.76 -18.35 -1.29
N HIS A 56 -4.78 -19.17 -1.57
CA HIS A 56 -6.16 -18.78 -1.31
C HIS A 56 -6.42 -18.45 0.17
N LEU A 57 -5.81 -19.20 1.10
CA LEU A 57 -5.86 -18.90 2.54
C LEU A 57 -5.17 -17.57 2.88
N VAL A 58 -4.06 -17.23 2.23
CA VAL A 58 -3.42 -15.91 2.38
C VAL A 58 -4.36 -14.78 1.95
N THR A 59 -5.09 -14.95 0.85
CA THR A 59 -6.08 -13.97 0.39
C THR A 59 -7.20 -13.78 1.42
N ARG A 60 -7.76 -14.87 1.97
CA ARG A 60 -8.80 -14.81 3.01
C ARG A 60 -8.30 -14.15 4.30
N ALA A 61 -7.09 -14.51 4.75
CA ALA A 61 -6.46 -13.88 5.89
C ALA A 61 -6.23 -12.37 5.65
N THR A 62 -5.87 -11.99 4.44
CA THR A 62 -5.69 -10.58 4.05
C THR A 62 -7.01 -9.80 4.13
N GLU A 63 -8.12 -10.36 3.63
CA GLU A 63 -9.45 -9.75 3.78
C GLU A 63 -9.81 -9.50 5.25
N ILE A 64 -9.43 -10.42 6.13
CA ILE A 64 -9.65 -10.26 7.57
C ILE A 64 -8.76 -9.16 8.14
N ILE A 65 -7.44 -9.28 8.00
CA ILE A 65 -6.45 -8.44 8.67
C ILE A 65 -6.46 -7.01 8.14
N ASP A 66 -6.45 -6.83 6.82
CA ASP A 66 -6.24 -5.50 6.22
C ASP A 66 -7.56 -4.74 6.01
N TYR A 67 -8.70 -5.43 5.91
CA TYR A 67 -9.97 -4.81 5.51
C TYR A 67 -11.11 -4.95 6.52
N ARG A 68 -11.13 -6.01 7.35
CA ARG A 68 -12.23 -6.22 8.33
C ARG A 68 -11.85 -5.81 9.73
N VAL A 69 -10.73 -6.32 10.26
CA VAL A 69 -10.25 -6.04 11.62
C VAL A 69 -10.13 -4.54 11.91
N PRO A 70 -9.59 -3.69 11.02
CA PRO A 70 -9.48 -2.25 11.28
C PRO A 70 -10.83 -1.52 11.45
N LEU A 71 -11.94 -2.15 11.03
CA LEU A 71 -13.29 -1.60 11.13
C LEU A 71 -14.08 -2.13 12.34
N ILE A 72 -13.53 -3.11 13.07
CA ILE A 72 -14.17 -3.69 14.25
C ILE A 72 -13.88 -2.78 15.45
N VAL A 73 -14.93 -2.31 16.12
CA VAL A 73 -14.84 -1.44 17.30
C VAL A 73 -14.67 -2.24 18.60
N ASP A 74 -15.16 -3.47 18.63
CA ASP A 74 -15.10 -4.35 19.80
C ASP A 74 -13.78 -5.16 19.80
N ASP A 75 -12.92 -4.90 20.79
CA ASP A 75 -11.59 -5.52 20.88
C ASP A 75 -11.67 -7.06 20.90
N ALA A 76 -12.65 -7.64 21.60
CA ALA A 76 -12.81 -9.10 21.68
C ALA A 76 -13.18 -9.71 20.32
N ALA A 77 -14.09 -9.09 19.58
CA ALA A 77 -14.42 -9.51 18.23
C ALA A 77 -13.25 -9.32 17.25
N ALA A 78 -12.44 -8.26 17.41
CA ALA A 78 -11.25 -8.04 16.60
C ALA A 78 -10.17 -9.11 16.86
N GLU A 79 -9.97 -9.50 18.12
CA GLU A 79 -9.06 -10.57 18.51
C GLU A 79 -9.52 -11.94 17.97
N GLU A 80 -10.84 -12.23 18.01
CA GLU A 80 -11.38 -13.48 17.44
C GLU A 80 -11.15 -13.57 15.92
N GLU A 81 -11.37 -12.48 15.18
CA GLU A 81 -11.11 -12.45 13.74
C GLU A 81 -9.61 -12.54 13.43
N THR A 82 -8.76 -11.88 14.23
CA THR A 82 -7.30 -11.97 14.09
C THR A 82 -6.82 -13.41 14.28
N ALA A 83 -7.31 -14.11 15.32
CA ALA A 83 -6.98 -15.51 15.55
C ALA A 83 -7.44 -16.45 14.41
N LYS A 84 -8.56 -16.14 13.74
CA LYS A 84 -8.98 -16.87 12.53
C LYS A 84 -7.99 -16.66 11.39
N ALA A 85 -7.55 -15.42 11.16
CA ALA A 85 -6.58 -15.12 10.12
C ALA A 85 -5.21 -15.76 10.40
N GLU A 86 -4.74 -15.74 11.64
CA GLU A 86 -3.53 -16.45 12.06
C GLU A 86 -3.62 -17.94 11.74
N HIS A 87 -4.74 -18.59 12.10
CA HIS A 87 -4.94 -20.01 11.79
C HIS A 87 -4.90 -20.30 10.27
N GLU A 88 -5.50 -19.42 9.46
CA GLU A 88 -5.46 -19.54 8.00
C GLU A 88 -4.02 -19.40 7.46
N LEU A 89 -3.22 -18.50 8.01
CA LEU A 89 -1.82 -18.30 7.61
C LEU A 89 -0.89 -19.43 8.10
N GLU A 90 -1.12 -19.98 9.30
CA GLU A 90 -0.43 -21.16 9.81
C GLU A 90 -0.69 -22.36 8.90
N GLU A 91 -1.97 -22.59 8.56
CA GLU A 91 -2.36 -23.65 7.63
C GLU A 91 -1.72 -23.43 6.25
N ALA A 92 -1.78 -22.20 5.71
CA ALA A 92 -1.15 -21.86 4.44
C ALA A 92 0.35 -22.17 4.45
N SER A 93 1.06 -21.80 5.51
CA SER A 93 2.50 -22.05 5.68
C SER A 93 2.82 -23.54 5.81
N SER A 94 1.91 -24.33 6.39
CA SER A 94 2.06 -25.79 6.50
C SER A 94 1.84 -26.51 5.16
N LEU A 95 0.90 -26.02 4.34
CA LEU A 95 0.55 -26.57 3.03
C LEU A 95 1.62 -26.29 1.97
N ASP A 96 2.16 -25.07 1.97
CA ASP A 96 3.25 -24.67 1.08
C ASP A 96 4.36 -23.96 1.87
N PRO A 97 5.44 -24.68 2.23
CA PRO A 97 6.60 -24.08 2.89
C PRO A 97 7.29 -22.98 2.08
N ALA A 98 7.04 -22.87 0.77
CA ALA A 98 7.55 -21.79 -0.07
C ALA A 98 6.59 -20.59 -0.17
N ASN A 99 5.46 -20.61 0.56
CA ASN A 99 4.57 -19.46 0.67
C ASN A 99 5.13 -18.42 1.64
N TRP A 100 6.01 -17.57 1.11
CA TRP A 100 6.65 -16.50 1.86
C TRP A 100 5.70 -15.38 2.29
N ASP A 101 4.56 -15.19 1.61
CA ASP A 101 3.56 -14.22 2.06
C ASP A 101 2.92 -14.68 3.37
N ALA A 102 2.49 -15.94 3.47
CA ALA A 102 1.94 -16.50 4.70
C ALA A 102 2.89 -16.34 5.89
N LYS A 103 4.15 -16.74 5.70
CA LYS A 103 5.21 -16.61 6.72
C LYS A 103 5.52 -15.18 7.11
N ARG A 104 5.52 -14.25 6.14
CA ARG A 104 5.77 -12.84 6.38
C ARG A 104 4.63 -12.21 7.17
N MET A 105 3.39 -12.53 6.80
CA MET A 105 2.19 -12.01 7.48
C MET A 105 2.11 -12.55 8.91
N LEU A 106 2.36 -13.85 9.15
CA LEU A 106 2.46 -14.40 10.51
C LEU A 106 3.51 -13.67 11.33
N ALA A 107 4.72 -13.51 10.79
CA ALA A 107 5.77 -12.79 11.49
C ALA A 107 5.39 -11.33 11.78
N ALA A 108 4.58 -10.68 10.95
CA ALA A 108 4.08 -9.34 11.21
C ALA A 108 3.11 -9.30 12.40
N LEU A 109 2.22 -10.29 12.52
CA LEU A 109 1.25 -10.41 13.61
C LEU A 109 1.91 -10.79 14.94
N GLU A 110 2.88 -11.69 14.90
CA GLU A 110 3.57 -12.23 16.09
C GLU A 110 4.70 -11.32 16.60
N SER A 111 5.16 -10.36 15.79
CA SER A 111 6.30 -9.52 16.16
C SER A 111 5.97 -8.56 17.29
N GLU A 112 6.73 -8.64 18.38
CA GLU A 112 6.60 -7.75 19.55
C GLU A 112 6.87 -6.27 19.25
N SER A 113 7.58 -5.96 18.15
CA SER A 113 7.86 -4.60 17.72
C SER A 113 8.23 -4.50 16.24
N ASN A 114 8.12 -3.29 15.67
CA ASN A 114 8.60 -3.00 14.31
C ASN A 114 10.10 -3.32 14.14
N THR A 115 10.92 -3.15 15.18
CA THR A 115 12.36 -3.48 15.13
C THR A 115 12.57 -4.98 14.99
N ALA A 116 11.87 -5.79 15.79
CA ALA A 116 11.93 -7.25 15.72
C ALA A 116 11.46 -7.74 14.34
N TYR A 117 10.38 -7.16 13.80
CA TYR A 117 9.90 -7.52 12.48
C TYR A 117 10.90 -7.16 11.36
N VAL A 118 11.52 -5.97 11.43
CA VAL A 118 12.59 -5.59 10.48
C VAL A 118 13.76 -6.58 10.54
N GLU A 119 14.14 -7.05 11.72
CA GLU A 119 15.21 -8.04 11.88
C GLU A 119 14.84 -9.40 11.28
N TYR A 120 13.60 -9.85 11.48
CA TYR A 120 13.07 -11.04 10.81
C TYR A 120 13.11 -10.91 9.28
N LEU A 121 12.64 -9.78 8.75
CA LEU A 121 12.62 -9.50 7.31
C LEU A 121 14.04 -9.47 6.72
N LEU A 122 15.01 -8.90 7.43
CA LEU A 122 16.40 -8.90 7.01
C LEU A 122 17.01 -10.31 7.01
N ALA A 123 16.71 -11.11 8.03
CA ALA A 123 17.28 -12.44 8.21
C ALA A 123 16.90 -13.41 7.07
N HIS A 124 15.66 -13.36 6.57
CA HIS A 124 15.16 -14.30 5.56
C HIS A 124 15.12 -13.72 4.14
N ARG A 125 15.53 -12.46 3.95
CA ARG A 125 15.47 -11.78 2.64
C ARG A 125 16.18 -12.57 1.54
N ASP A 126 17.36 -13.11 1.82
CA ASP A 126 18.14 -13.87 0.83
C ASP A 126 17.52 -15.23 0.51
N GLU A 127 16.74 -15.83 1.43
CA GLU A 127 15.99 -17.06 1.18
C GLU A 127 14.84 -16.80 0.20
N VAL A 128 14.05 -15.76 0.47
CA VAL A 128 12.92 -15.37 -0.38
C VAL A 128 13.39 -15.02 -1.80
N ARG A 129 14.51 -14.30 -1.92
CA ARG A 129 15.11 -13.98 -3.22
C ARG A 129 15.51 -15.25 -3.98
N ARG A 130 16.20 -16.18 -3.31
CA ARG A 130 16.66 -17.43 -3.93
C ARG A 130 15.50 -18.29 -4.41
N ASP A 131 14.41 -18.37 -3.66
CA ASP A 131 13.24 -19.16 -4.06
C ASP A 131 12.57 -18.58 -5.32
N TYR A 132 12.48 -17.25 -5.41
CA TYR A 132 12.05 -16.56 -6.63
C TYR A 132 12.99 -16.86 -7.81
N GLU A 133 14.31 -16.68 -7.63
CA GLU A 133 15.31 -16.91 -8.69
C GLU A 133 15.27 -18.37 -9.19
N GLN A 134 15.11 -19.33 -8.27
CA GLN A 134 15.00 -20.74 -8.57
C GLN A 134 13.72 -21.07 -9.34
N ALA A 135 12.59 -20.42 -9.01
CA ALA A 135 11.35 -20.57 -9.76
C ALA A 135 11.48 -20.07 -11.21
N VAL A 136 12.23 -18.99 -11.42
CA VAL A 136 12.55 -18.47 -12.76
C VAL A 136 13.46 -19.43 -13.52
N GLU A 137 14.53 -19.91 -12.90
CA GLU A 137 15.49 -20.82 -13.54
C GLU A 137 14.85 -22.16 -13.94
N ASN A 138 13.94 -22.69 -13.12
CA ASN A 138 13.26 -23.96 -13.36
C ASN A 138 12.08 -23.87 -14.35
N ALA A 139 11.70 -22.67 -14.78
CA ALA A 139 10.56 -22.45 -15.67
C ALA A 139 10.83 -22.99 -17.08
N SER A 140 10.28 -24.16 -17.40
CA SER A 140 10.56 -24.89 -18.64
C SER A 140 9.37 -24.93 -19.60
N ASP A 141 8.14 -25.05 -19.08
CA ASP A 141 6.90 -25.10 -19.84
C ASP A 141 6.20 -23.72 -19.94
N PRO A 142 5.31 -23.49 -20.93
CA PRO A 142 4.66 -22.17 -21.12
C PRO A 142 3.98 -21.61 -19.87
N TYR A 143 3.32 -22.45 -19.07
CA TYR A 143 2.61 -22.04 -17.85
C TYR A 143 3.60 -21.65 -16.75
N SER A 144 4.64 -22.45 -16.56
CA SER A 144 5.70 -22.14 -15.58
C SER A 144 6.46 -20.85 -15.93
N ARG A 145 6.63 -20.55 -17.22
CA ARG A 145 7.23 -19.28 -17.69
C ARG A 145 6.31 -18.09 -17.48
N GLU A 146 5.01 -18.24 -17.70
CA GLU A 146 4.02 -17.21 -17.39
C GLU A 146 4.01 -16.89 -15.89
N TYR A 147 3.98 -17.93 -15.05
CA TYR A 147 4.07 -17.79 -13.61
C TYR A 147 5.38 -17.08 -13.19
N ALA A 148 6.52 -17.53 -13.71
CA ALA A 148 7.83 -16.94 -13.43
C ALA A 148 7.96 -15.49 -13.91
N GLY A 149 7.28 -15.15 -15.00
CA GLY A 149 7.31 -13.83 -15.63
C GLY A 149 6.64 -12.74 -14.80
N ASP A 150 5.78 -13.08 -13.85
CA ASP A 150 5.12 -12.13 -12.96
C ASP A 150 4.85 -12.67 -11.55
N LEU A 151 4.00 -13.70 -11.42
CA LEU A 151 3.50 -14.19 -10.14
C LEU A 151 4.60 -14.67 -9.18
N ALA A 152 5.70 -15.24 -9.69
CA ALA A 152 6.80 -15.74 -8.87
C ALA A 152 7.59 -14.65 -8.13
N ARG A 153 7.69 -13.44 -8.72
CA ARG A 153 8.46 -12.33 -8.10
C ARG A 153 7.69 -11.57 -7.03
N ARG A 154 6.35 -11.63 -7.07
CA ARG A 154 5.48 -10.78 -6.23
C ARG A 154 5.72 -10.95 -4.73
N PRO A 155 5.92 -12.17 -4.18
CA PRO A 155 6.25 -12.33 -2.76
C PRO A 155 7.55 -11.60 -2.36
N TYR A 156 8.59 -11.63 -3.22
CA TYR A 156 9.83 -10.90 -2.95
C TYR A 156 9.65 -9.38 -3.01
N LEU A 157 8.86 -8.88 -3.96
CA LEU A 157 8.53 -7.45 -4.03
C LEU A 157 7.72 -6.99 -2.81
N ARG A 158 6.73 -7.77 -2.36
CA ARG A 158 6.00 -7.52 -1.10
C ARG A 158 6.93 -7.58 0.12
N TRP A 159 7.90 -8.50 0.13
CA TRP A 159 8.91 -8.59 1.17
C TRP A 159 9.76 -7.32 1.27
N LEU A 160 10.26 -6.82 0.13
CA LEU A 160 11.03 -5.56 0.08
C LEU A 160 10.16 -4.36 0.46
N ALA A 161 8.91 -4.30 0.01
CA ALA A 161 7.99 -3.24 0.39
C ALA A 161 7.70 -3.23 1.90
N ALA A 162 7.45 -4.39 2.49
CA ALA A 162 7.28 -4.52 3.94
C ALA A 162 8.56 -4.11 4.70
N LEU A 163 9.73 -4.57 4.26
CA LEU A 163 11.00 -4.19 4.88
C LEU A 163 11.24 -2.68 4.78
N SER A 164 10.94 -2.07 3.64
CA SER A 164 11.07 -0.63 3.44
C SER A 164 10.14 0.17 4.35
N SER A 165 8.86 -0.20 4.42
CA SER A 165 7.86 0.48 5.25
C SER A 165 8.17 0.33 6.74
N ARG A 166 8.49 -0.89 7.19
CA ARG A 166 8.80 -1.14 8.61
C ARG A 166 10.12 -0.52 9.02
N ALA A 167 11.11 -0.45 8.13
CA ALA A 167 12.34 0.29 8.38
C ALA A 167 12.10 1.80 8.52
N LEU A 168 11.17 2.38 7.75
CA LEU A 168 10.77 3.79 7.90
C LEU A 168 10.20 4.03 9.30
N ILE A 169 9.25 3.20 9.72
CA ILE A 169 8.58 3.32 11.03
C ILE A 169 9.57 3.08 12.19
N ALA A 170 10.48 2.12 12.04
CA ALA A 170 11.52 1.81 13.03
C ALA A 170 12.68 2.84 13.05
N GLY A 171 12.58 3.96 12.32
CA GLY A 171 13.61 5.00 12.30
C GLY A 171 14.88 4.65 11.51
N ARG A 172 14.88 3.56 10.75
CA ARG A 172 16.01 3.09 9.92
C ARG A 172 15.89 3.65 8.49
N TYR A 173 15.82 4.97 8.35
CA TYR A 173 15.46 5.64 7.07
C TYR A 173 16.38 5.32 5.89
N LYS A 174 17.70 5.17 6.12
CA LYS A 174 18.64 4.76 5.06
C LYS A 174 18.36 3.35 4.56
N LEU A 175 18.02 2.43 5.46
CA LEU A 175 17.64 1.06 5.10
C LEU A 175 16.32 1.06 4.33
N SER A 176 15.35 1.85 4.76
CA SER A 176 14.07 2.02 4.06
C SER A 176 14.30 2.46 2.62
N LEU A 177 15.03 3.57 2.41
CA LEU A 177 15.33 4.11 1.09
C LEU A 177 16.09 3.10 0.21
N SER A 178 17.18 2.50 0.71
CA SER A 178 17.95 1.54 -0.09
C SER A 178 17.15 0.30 -0.47
N THR A 179 16.25 -0.16 0.42
CA THR A 179 15.38 -1.30 0.14
C THR A 179 14.33 -0.96 -0.92
N ALA A 180 13.78 0.26 -0.88
CA ALA A 180 12.89 0.76 -1.91
C ALA A 180 13.58 0.88 -3.26
N GLU A 181 14.78 1.45 -3.31
CA GLU A 181 15.58 1.57 -4.54
C GLU A 181 15.90 0.21 -5.16
N GLU A 182 16.19 -0.80 -4.35
CA GLU A 182 16.38 -2.17 -4.82
C GLU A 182 15.10 -2.75 -5.42
N SER A 183 13.96 -2.60 -4.74
CA SER A 183 12.68 -3.06 -5.27
C SER A 183 12.35 -2.38 -6.60
N LEU A 184 12.62 -1.07 -6.73
CA LEU A 184 12.44 -0.32 -7.98
C LEU A 184 13.43 -0.73 -9.08
N ALA A 185 14.63 -1.20 -8.73
CA ALA A 185 15.57 -1.74 -9.70
C ALA A 185 15.10 -3.08 -10.28
N ILE A 186 14.38 -3.88 -9.48
CA ILE A 186 13.82 -5.18 -9.89
C ILE A 186 12.52 -5.00 -10.67
N ALA A 187 11.63 -4.12 -10.19
CA ALA A 187 10.34 -3.83 -10.79
C ALA A 187 10.16 -2.31 -10.96
N PRO A 188 10.63 -1.72 -12.07
CA PRO A 188 10.58 -0.27 -12.30
C PRO A 188 9.17 0.32 -12.44
N ASP A 189 8.17 -0.51 -12.71
CA ASP A 189 6.75 -0.17 -12.74
C ASP A 189 6.10 -0.13 -11.35
N ASP A 190 6.86 -0.51 -10.32
CA ASP A 190 6.53 -0.38 -8.89
C ASP A 190 5.15 -0.96 -8.50
N PRO A 191 4.91 -2.26 -8.72
CA PRO A 191 3.63 -2.89 -8.37
C PRO A 191 3.35 -2.92 -6.86
N ALA A 192 4.36 -2.64 -6.02
CA ALA A 192 4.24 -2.56 -4.57
C ALA A 192 4.07 -1.11 -4.05
N ASP A 193 4.09 -0.12 -4.94
CA ASP A 193 4.12 1.32 -4.63
C ASP A 193 5.26 1.72 -3.66
N VAL A 194 6.39 1.01 -3.65
CA VAL A 194 7.50 1.24 -2.72
C VAL A 194 8.13 2.64 -2.89
N ARG A 195 7.96 3.27 -4.06
CA ARG A 195 8.34 4.67 -4.29
C ARG A 195 7.69 5.61 -3.29
N LEU A 196 6.45 5.33 -2.86
CA LEU A 196 5.71 6.20 -1.94
C LEU A 196 6.41 6.22 -0.57
N THR A 197 6.84 5.05 -0.10
CA THR A 197 7.66 4.92 1.11
C THR A 197 9.03 5.58 0.95
N ALA A 198 9.65 5.46 -0.23
CA ALA A 198 10.93 6.10 -0.53
C ALA A 198 10.84 7.64 -0.45
N LEU A 199 9.75 8.24 -0.93
CA LEU A 199 9.52 9.69 -0.83
C LEU A 199 9.49 10.16 0.63
N LEU A 200 8.81 9.41 1.50
CA LEU A 200 8.77 9.71 2.92
C LEU A 200 10.16 9.52 3.56
N ALA A 201 10.88 8.46 3.20
CA ALA A 201 12.25 8.22 3.67
C ALA A 201 13.23 9.33 3.25
N LEU A 202 13.12 9.85 2.01
CA LEU A 202 13.90 10.98 1.53
C LEU A 202 13.61 12.25 2.33
N ALA A 203 12.33 12.56 2.57
CA ALA A 203 11.95 13.69 3.40
C ALA A 203 12.48 13.55 4.84
N LYS A 204 12.41 12.34 5.42
CA LYS A 204 12.97 12.02 6.75
C LYS A 204 14.49 12.10 6.84
N LEU A 205 15.18 11.89 5.73
CA LEU A 205 16.62 12.06 5.63
C LEU A 205 17.03 13.52 5.39
N GLU A 206 16.06 14.44 5.42
CA GLU A 206 16.23 15.87 5.12
C GLU A 206 16.93 16.09 3.77
N CYS A 207 16.61 15.23 2.80
CA CYS A 207 17.09 15.40 1.44
C CYS A 207 16.54 16.68 0.82
N SER A 208 17.31 17.30 -0.06
CA SER A 208 16.91 18.56 -0.70
C SER A 208 15.80 18.34 -1.72
N ARG A 209 15.15 19.43 -2.14
CA ARG A 209 14.20 19.39 -3.26
C ARG A 209 14.82 18.88 -4.56
N ASP A 210 16.10 19.14 -4.78
CA ASP A 210 16.84 18.66 -5.95
C ASP A 210 17.08 17.14 -5.88
N ASP A 211 17.32 16.60 -4.69
CA ASP A 211 17.44 15.15 -4.49
C ASP A 211 16.11 14.44 -4.75
N LEU A 212 14.99 15.00 -4.24
CA LEU A 212 13.65 14.46 -4.53
C LEU A 212 13.36 14.47 -6.04
N LYS A 213 13.70 15.57 -6.73
CA LYS A 213 13.55 15.68 -8.18
C LYS A 213 14.43 14.67 -8.92
N ARG A 214 15.66 14.45 -8.45
CA ARG A 214 16.59 13.47 -9.01
C ARG A 214 16.05 12.04 -8.85
N PHE A 215 15.57 11.69 -7.66
CA PHE A 215 14.95 10.40 -7.39
C PHE A 215 13.78 10.13 -8.34
N ARG A 216 12.86 11.09 -8.46
CA ARG A 216 11.73 11.01 -9.40
C ARG A 216 12.16 10.86 -10.86
N GLY A 217 13.25 11.52 -11.26
CA GLY A 217 13.82 11.39 -12.59
C GLY A 217 14.47 10.03 -12.86
N GLN A 218 15.17 9.48 -11.86
CA GLN A 218 15.81 8.16 -11.94
C GLN A 218 14.78 7.03 -12.00
N HIS A 219 13.67 7.18 -11.27
CA HIS A 219 12.58 6.20 -11.20
C HIS A 219 11.34 6.64 -11.97
N ALA A 220 11.49 7.39 -13.07
CA ALA A 220 10.36 8.00 -13.77
C ALA A 220 9.23 7.02 -14.16
N THR A 221 9.58 5.76 -14.48
CA THR A 221 8.63 4.70 -14.82
C THR A 221 7.61 4.45 -13.70
N SER A 222 8.03 4.50 -12.44
CA SER A 222 7.15 4.22 -11.29
C SER A 222 6.16 5.36 -11.02
N PHE A 223 6.36 6.54 -11.64
CA PHE A 223 5.46 7.69 -11.52
C PHE A 223 4.50 7.83 -12.72
N LEU A 224 4.57 6.91 -13.69
CA LEU A 224 3.62 6.89 -14.79
C LEU A 224 2.27 6.34 -14.31
N PRO A 225 1.15 6.93 -14.74
CA PRO A 225 -0.16 6.36 -14.43
C PRO A 225 -0.27 4.94 -15.04
N PRO A 226 -0.90 3.99 -14.33
CA PRO A 226 -1.10 2.65 -14.87
C PRO A 226 -1.93 2.72 -16.17
N VAL A 227 -1.45 2.05 -17.21
CA VAL A 227 -1.94 2.10 -18.61
C VAL A 227 -3.44 1.78 -18.77
N GLN A 228 -4.10 1.23 -17.74
CA GLN A 228 -5.48 0.75 -17.80
C GLN A 228 -6.58 1.77 -17.44
N LEU A 229 -6.26 3.00 -17.02
CA LEU A 229 -7.30 4.01 -16.79
C LEU A 229 -7.81 4.59 -18.13
N ARG A 230 -8.70 3.85 -18.79
CA ARG A 230 -9.55 4.37 -19.87
C ARG A 230 -10.40 5.50 -19.33
N ARG A 231 -10.01 6.74 -19.65
CA ARG A 231 -10.81 7.98 -19.65
C ARG A 231 -11.55 8.29 -18.33
N ARG A 232 -10.87 8.84 -17.31
CA ARG A 232 -11.51 9.74 -16.32
C ARG A 232 -10.59 10.88 -15.88
N HIS A 233 -11.15 12.11 -15.92
CA HIS A 233 -10.67 13.40 -15.41
C HIS A 233 -9.19 13.79 -15.61
N HIS A 234 -8.93 14.53 -16.69
CA HIS A 234 -7.64 15.16 -17.09
C HIS A 234 -6.91 16.04 -16.05
N LEU A 235 -7.46 16.23 -14.85
CA LEU A 235 -6.89 17.05 -13.78
C LEU A 235 -6.18 16.21 -12.70
N ALA A 236 -6.67 15.00 -12.40
CA ALA A 236 -6.04 14.11 -11.44
C ALA A 236 -4.68 13.58 -11.96
N GLU A 237 -4.59 13.27 -13.26
CA GLU A 237 -3.38 12.79 -13.93
C GLU A 237 -2.20 13.80 -13.92
N LYS A 238 -2.44 15.07 -13.58
CA LYS A 238 -1.40 16.13 -13.59
C LYS A 238 -0.90 16.51 -12.20
N THR A 239 -1.62 16.10 -11.15
CA THR A 239 -1.26 16.45 -9.78
C THR A 239 -0.39 15.33 -9.21
N PRO A 240 0.73 15.63 -8.55
CA PRO A 240 1.47 14.61 -7.80
C PRO A 240 0.56 13.92 -6.77
N ASP A 241 0.83 12.64 -6.50
CA ASP A 241 0.14 11.88 -5.45
C ASP A 241 0.37 12.48 -4.05
N ALA A 242 -0.46 12.06 -3.10
CA ALA A 242 -0.47 12.61 -1.75
C ALA A 242 0.89 12.47 -1.04
N TRP A 243 1.57 11.32 -1.17
CA TRP A 243 2.90 11.11 -0.59
C TRP A 243 3.95 12.05 -1.18
N THR A 244 3.91 12.29 -2.50
CA THR A 244 4.80 13.25 -3.16
C THR A 244 4.57 14.65 -2.60
N LEU A 245 3.31 15.07 -2.46
CA LEU A 245 2.98 16.37 -1.90
C LEU A 245 3.37 16.48 -0.43
N LEU A 246 3.18 15.44 0.38
CA LEU A 246 3.59 15.43 1.79
C LEU A 246 5.11 15.48 1.95
N ALA A 247 5.86 14.74 1.13
CA ALA A 247 7.32 14.81 1.11
C ALA A 247 7.83 16.19 0.67
N GLU A 248 7.25 16.77 -0.40
CA GLU A 248 7.58 18.13 -0.84
C GLU A 248 7.25 19.20 0.22
N LEU A 249 6.15 19.02 0.95
CA LEU A 249 5.73 19.90 2.04
C LEU A 249 6.71 19.84 3.20
N ALA A 250 7.07 18.64 3.64
CA ALA A 250 8.02 18.41 4.72
C ALA A 250 9.39 19.00 4.38
N ILE A 251 9.94 18.68 3.20
CA ILE A 251 11.23 19.21 2.76
C ILE A 251 11.23 20.74 2.74
N ALA A 252 10.21 21.37 2.15
CA ALA A 252 10.12 22.83 2.11
C ALA A 252 10.04 23.46 3.51
N TYR A 253 9.33 22.80 4.44
CA TYR A 253 9.24 23.23 5.83
C TYR A 253 10.60 23.14 6.55
N HIS A 254 11.32 22.02 6.40
CA HIS A 254 12.64 21.82 7.01
C HIS A 254 13.72 22.72 6.41
N GLU A 255 13.63 23.05 5.12
CA GLU A 255 14.48 24.05 4.46
C GLU A 255 14.12 25.50 4.85
N LEU A 256 13.11 25.72 5.70
CA LEU A 256 12.57 27.03 6.09
C LEU A 256 11.99 27.84 4.90
N ASP A 257 11.70 27.19 3.76
CA ASP A 257 10.94 27.75 2.65
C ASP A 257 9.43 27.69 2.97
N LEU A 258 9.00 28.47 3.96
CA LEU A 258 7.60 28.51 4.39
C LEU A 258 6.67 28.95 3.26
N THR A 259 7.15 29.77 2.32
CA THR A 259 6.36 30.17 1.13
C THR A 259 6.14 28.98 0.20
N GLY A 260 7.18 28.16 -0.02
CA GLY A 260 7.08 26.90 -0.75
C GLY A 260 6.18 25.90 -0.05
N ALA A 261 6.33 25.74 1.27
CA ALA A 261 5.48 24.87 2.08
C ALA A 261 3.99 25.28 1.99
N THR A 262 3.66 26.56 2.17
CA THR A 262 2.29 27.07 1.99
C THR A 262 1.76 26.82 0.58
N ARG A 263 2.61 26.89 -0.45
CA ARG A 263 2.20 26.59 -1.84
C ARG A 263 1.82 25.11 -2.00
N VAL A 264 2.63 24.20 -1.45
CA VAL A 264 2.34 22.75 -1.51
C VAL A 264 1.08 22.42 -0.70
N LEU A 265 0.93 23.00 0.50
CA LEU A 265 -0.27 22.83 1.33
C LEU A 265 -1.54 23.29 0.60
N ARG A 266 -1.47 24.43 -0.10
CA ARG A 266 -2.57 24.89 -0.96
C ARG A 266 -2.87 23.92 -2.10
N THR A 267 -1.86 23.28 -2.68
CA THR A 267 -2.07 22.24 -3.70
C THR A 267 -2.83 21.06 -3.09
N ILE A 268 -2.43 20.56 -1.92
CA ILE A 268 -3.13 19.46 -1.23
C ILE A 268 -4.62 19.82 -1.01
N LEU A 269 -4.88 21.00 -0.44
CA LEU A 269 -6.26 21.49 -0.17
C LEU A 269 -7.12 21.64 -1.44
N ARG A 270 -6.51 21.87 -2.60
CA ARG A 270 -7.22 21.98 -3.88
C ARG A 270 -7.43 20.63 -4.58
N SER A 271 -6.51 19.69 -4.36
CA SER A 271 -6.50 18.40 -5.06
C SER A 271 -7.37 17.36 -4.38
N TYR A 272 -7.52 17.43 -3.06
CA TYR A 272 -8.22 16.43 -2.27
C TYR A 272 -9.49 16.98 -1.62
N PRO A 273 -10.65 16.30 -1.79
CA PRO A 273 -11.86 16.62 -1.03
C PRO A 273 -11.61 16.50 0.47
N ARG A 274 -12.20 17.40 1.27
CA ARG A 274 -12.11 17.40 2.75
C ARG A 274 -10.68 17.34 3.32
N ALA A 275 -9.67 17.69 2.54
CA ALA A 275 -8.25 17.66 2.94
C ALA A 275 -7.98 18.38 4.25
N ALA A 276 -8.67 19.50 4.52
CA ALA A 276 -8.52 20.25 5.75
C ALA A 276 -8.82 19.42 7.01
N SER A 277 -9.85 18.56 6.98
CA SER A 277 -10.19 17.66 8.09
C SER A 277 -9.10 16.61 8.30
N ALA A 278 -8.63 15.99 7.22
CA ALA A 278 -7.56 14.99 7.28
C ALA A 278 -6.24 15.58 7.78
N LEU A 279 -5.85 16.76 7.28
CA LEU A 279 -4.64 17.48 7.70
C LEU A 279 -4.69 18.01 9.13
N TYR A 280 -5.90 18.24 9.67
CA TYR A 280 -6.09 18.69 11.04
C TYR A 280 -6.07 17.53 12.05
N PHE A 281 -6.81 16.45 11.79
CA PHE A 281 -6.91 15.33 12.73
C PHE A 281 -5.74 14.35 12.62
N GLN A 282 -5.16 14.18 11.42
CA GLN A 282 -3.99 13.35 11.16
C GLN A 282 -4.13 11.93 11.74
N ALA A 283 -5.20 11.23 11.36
CA ALA A 283 -5.48 9.88 11.84
C ALA A 283 -4.38 8.88 11.46
N GLU A 284 -4.05 8.02 12.41
CA GLU A 284 -3.24 6.82 12.19
C GLU A 284 -4.14 5.64 11.83
N PHE A 285 -3.75 4.90 10.80
CA PHE A 285 -4.36 3.67 10.34
C PHE A 285 -3.34 2.53 10.46
N PRO A 286 -3.79 1.31 10.77
CA PRO A 286 -2.94 0.14 10.66
C PRO A 286 -2.36 0.04 9.24
N ASP A 287 -1.06 -0.17 9.15
CA ASP A 287 -0.41 -0.46 7.88
C ASP A 287 -0.86 -1.82 7.36
N GLY A 288 -1.08 -1.92 6.06
CA GLY A 288 -1.42 -3.20 5.43
C GLY A 288 -0.32 -4.26 5.62
N VAL A 289 -0.75 -5.45 6.01
CA VAL A 289 0.11 -6.60 6.31
C VAL A 289 0.43 -7.38 5.03
N TYR A 290 -0.53 -7.54 4.11
CA TYR A 290 -0.26 -8.17 2.81
C TYR A 290 0.48 -7.22 1.86
N ALA A 291 -0.05 -6.03 1.65
CA ALA A 291 0.57 -4.96 0.86
C ALA A 291 0.01 -3.61 1.32
N ARG A 292 0.50 -2.49 0.78
CA ARG A 292 -0.16 -1.19 1.00
C ARG A 292 -1.64 -1.29 0.63
N VAL A 293 -2.52 -0.75 1.47
CA VAL A 293 -3.97 -0.75 1.25
C VAL A 293 -4.30 -0.07 -0.07
N HIS A 294 -5.13 -0.73 -0.88
CA HIS A 294 -5.52 -0.21 -2.18
C HIS A 294 -6.55 0.92 -2.03
N VAL A 295 -6.17 2.13 -2.46
CA VAL A 295 -7.05 3.31 -2.50
C VAL A 295 -7.14 3.89 -3.91
N THR A 296 -8.21 4.62 -4.20
CA THR A 296 -8.40 5.24 -5.51
C THR A 296 -7.49 6.47 -5.65
N PRO A 297 -6.67 6.59 -6.71
CA PRO A 297 -5.84 7.78 -6.91
C PRO A 297 -6.68 9.06 -6.95
N GLY A 298 -6.22 10.09 -6.23
CA GLY A 298 -6.92 11.37 -6.06
C GLY A 298 -8.12 11.33 -5.12
N SER A 299 -8.42 10.20 -4.47
CA SER A 299 -9.50 10.12 -3.49
C SER A 299 -9.10 10.71 -2.14
N GLU A 300 -10.09 10.99 -1.31
CA GLU A 300 -9.86 11.38 0.08
C GLU A 300 -9.10 10.29 0.86
N ASP A 301 -9.42 9.01 0.61
CA ASP A 301 -8.74 7.87 1.24
C ASP A 301 -7.26 7.82 0.89
N GLU A 302 -6.87 8.25 -0.31
CA GLU A 302 -5.45 8.38 -0.70
C GLU A 302 -4.72 9.37 0.22
N LEU A 303 -5.30 10.55 0.44
CA LEU A 303 -4.69 11.54 1.33
C LEU A 303 -4.67 11.06 2.78
N ILE A 304 -5.75 10.44 3.25
CA ILE A 304 -5.84 9.92 4.62
C ILE A 304 -4.77 8.85 4.86
N LEU A 305 -4.64 7.88 3.93
CA LEU A 305 -3.62 6.84 4.01
C LEU A 305 -2.21 7.44 3.95
N ALA A 306 -1.96 8.39 3.04
CA ALA A 306 -0.66 9.03 2.92
C ALA A 306 -0.28 9.82 4.18
N ILE A 307 -1.23 10.51 4.83
CA ILE A 307 -1.02 11.20 6.11
C ILE A 307 -0.67 10.20 7.21
N SER A 308 -1.39 9.07 7.28
CA SER A 308 -1.09 8.00 8.24
C SER A 308 0.32 7.44 8.05
N GLU A 309 0.70 7.09 6.83
CA GLU A 309 2.04 6.58 6.53
C GLU A 309 3.14 7.64 6.74
N ALA A 310 2.79 8.92 6.62
CA ALA A 310 3.67 10.06 6.91
C ALA A 310 3.77 10.40 8.40
N THR A 311 3.21 9.60 9.31
CA THR A 311 3.38 9.76 10.76
C THR A 311 4.84 10.00 11.19
N PRO A 312 5.85 9.28 10.64
CA PRO A 312 7.25 9.56 10.96
C PRO A 312 7.70 11.00 10.63
N LEU A 313 7.09 11.66 9.65
CA LEU A 313 7.34 13.07 9.28
C LEU A 313 6.54 14.02 10.18
N LEU A 314 5.26 13.71 10.39
CA LEU A 314 4.33 14.61 11.07
C LEU A 314 4.66 14.71 12.58
N GLN A 315 4.95 13.58 13.22
CA GLN A 315 5.14 13.51 14.68
C GLN A 315 6.61 13.72 15.12
N GLU A 316 7.37 14.55 14.40
CA GLU A 316 8.74 14.88 14.77
C GLU A 316 8.80 15.81 16.00
N GLY A 317 9.35 15.31 17.12
CA GLY A 317 9.65 16.14 18.29
C GLY A 317 9.93 15.34 19.56
N MET A 318 11.05 15.63 20.23
CA MET A 318 11.35 15.09 21.57
C MET A 318 10.38 15.68 22.61
N GLY A 319 9.48 14.86 23.15
CA GLY A 319 8.87 15.10 24.46
C GLY A 319 7.69 16.07 24.50
N SER A 320 6.61 15.76 23.77
CA SER A 320 5.19 16.09 24.05
C SER A 320 4.43 16.16 22.72
N PRO A 321 3.23 15.56 22.59
CA PRO A 321 2.35 15.73 21.43
C PRO A 321 2.07 17.20 21.05
N THR A 322 2.29 18.13 21.97
CA THR A 322 2.12 19.58 21.75
C THR A 322 3.27 20.27 21.03
N ASN A 323 4.39 19.57 20.78
CA ASN A 323 5.64 20.13 20.24
C ASN A 323 6.06 19.52 18.90
N ALA A 324 5.22 18.69 18.25
CA ALA A 324 5.50 18.24 16.89
C ALA A 324 5.41 19.43 15.92
N SER A 325 6.55 20.07 15.63
CA SER A 325 6.57 21.41 15.03
C SER A 325 5.97 21.41 13.63
N PHE A 326 6.18 20.33 12.87
CA PHE A 326 5.65 20.19 11.52
C PHE A 326 4.16 19.82 11.52
N ALA A 327 3.73 18.76 12.22
CA ALA A 327 2.31 18.41 12.35
C ALA A 327 1.46 19.58 12.85
N THR A 328 1.93 20.26 13.90
CA THR A 328 1.24 21.41 14.47
C THR A 328 1.18 22.57 13.48
N TRP A 329 2.26 22.84 12.76
CA TRP A 329 2.27 23.87 11.72
C TRP A 329 1.25 23.56 10.62
N VAL A 330 1.16 22.31 10.14
CA VAL A 330 0.18 21.89 9.14
C VAL A 330 -1.25 22.08 9.68
N ALA A 331 -1.56 21.50 10.84
CA ALA A 331 -2.91 21.49 11.40
C ALA A 331 -3.41 22.89 11.77
N THR A 332 -2.52 23.79 12.20
CA THR A 332 -2.87 25.15 12.64
C THR A 332 -2.67 26.22 11.57
N HIS A 333 -2.19 25.84 10.37
CA HIS A 333 -1.99 26.78 9.26
C HIS A 333 -3.30 27.49 8.89
N GLU A 334 -3.22 28.78 8.58
CA GLU A 334 -4.38 29.63 8.20
C GLU A 334 -5.25 28.97 7.13
N LEU A 335 -4.66 28.48 6.03
CA LEU A 335 -5.35 27.78 4.96
C LEU A 335 -6.14 26.54 5.40
N VAL A 336 -5.63 25.77 6.37
CA VAL A 336 -6.32 24.58 6.88
C VAL A 336 -7.49 25.01 7.75
N ARG A 337 -7.28 25.99 8.64
CA ARG A 337 -8.32 26.53 9.52
C ARG A 337 -9.46 27.20 8.75
N GLU A 338 -9.14 28.06 7.78
CA GLU A 338 -10.13 28.71 6.92
C GLU A 338 -10.94 27.66 6.13
N ALA A 339 -10.27 26.63 5.59
CA ALA A 339 -10.95 25.56 4.87
C ALA A 339 -11.88 24.73 5.77
N LEU A 340 -11.53 24.49 7.04
CA LEU A 340 -12.40 23.84 8.02
C LEU A 340 -13.64 24.67 8.33
N GLU A 341 -13.50 25.98 8.55
CA GLU A 341 -14.62 26.90 8.82
C GLU A 341 -15.59 26.98 7.63
N HIS A 342 -15.08 26.93 6.40
CA HIS A 342 -15.90 26.85 5.20
C HIS A 342 -16.64 25.50 5.06
N GLN A 343 -16.03 24.39 5.49
CA GLN A 343 -16.66 23.07 5.47
C GLN A 343 -17.79 22.96 6.50
N THR A 344 -17.59 23.45 7.73
CA THR A 344 -18.62 23.42 8.78
C THR A 344 -19.84 24.28 8.41
N SER A 345 -19.61 25.50 7.92
CA SER A 345 -20.68 26.41 7.50
C SER A 345 -21.52 25.86 6.33
N HIS A 346 -20.90 25.18 5.34
CA HIS A 346 -21.66 24.52 4.26
C HIS A 346 -22.53 23.36 4.77
N THR A 347 -22.09 22.65 5.79
CA THR A 347 -22.82 21.52 6.38
C THR A 347 -24.06 22.01 7.15
N GLU A 348 -23.93 23.11 7.90
CA GLU A 348 -25.05 23.72 8.62
C GLU A 348 -26.10 24.30 7.66
N THR A 349 -25.68 24.98 6.59
CA THR A 349 -26.60 25.60 5.62
C THR A 349 -27.39 24.55 4.83
N THR A 350 -26.77 23.41 4.49
CA THR A 350 -27.44 22.30 3.79
C THR A 350 -28.37 21.49 4.70
N SER A 351 -28.07 21.37 5.99
CA SER A 351 -29.00 20.79 6.98
C SER A 351 -30.24 21.68 7.22
N SER A 352 -30.08 23.01 7.23
CA SER A 352 -31.19 23.95 7.37
C SER A 352 -32.13 23.91 6.15
N SER A 353 -31.57 23.85 4.93
CA SER A 353 -32.37 23.77 3.70
C SER A 353 -33.13 22.45 3.54
N ARG A 354 -32.71 21.36 4.21
CA ARG A 354 -33.46 20.09 4.21
C ARG A 354 -34.62 20.09 5.21
N MET A 355 -34.54 20.88 6.29
CA MET A 355 -35.65 21.01 7.24
C MET A 355 -36.75 21.96 6.76
N ASP A 356 -36.44 22.91 5.88
CA ASP A 356 -37.43 23.85 5.32
C ASP A 356 -38.19 23.30 4.09
N GLY A 357 -37.88 22.07 3.65
CA GLY A 357 -38.51 21.39 2.51
C GLY A 357 -39.59 20.35 2.86
N GLU A 358 -39.79 20.06 4.15
CA GLU A 358 -40.87 19.22 4.67
C GLU A 358 -41.82 20.08 5.51
N ASN A 359 -42.67 20.87 4.85
CA ASN A 359 -43.91 21.40 5.41
C ASN A 359 -44.95 21.62 4.33
#